data_AF-A0A841HB95-F1
#
_entry.id   AF-A0A841HB95-F1
#
_cell.length_a   1.000
_cell.length_b   1.000
_cell.length_c   1.000
_cell.angle_alpha   90.00
_cell.angle_beta   90.00
_cell.angle_gamma   90.00
#
_symmetry.space_group_name_H-M   'P 1'
#
loop_
_entity.id
_entity.type
_entity.pdbx_description
1 polymer ?
#
loop_
_entity_poly.entity_id
_entity_poly.type
_entity_poly.pdbx_seq_one_letter_code
_entity_poly.pdbx_strand_id
1 'polypeptide(L)' 'MSDADAEPCDWCGDAVANPLSRTVRVSVDRSQIDSQRLCPECFAEWVDRYETEMRADTGHDDAAAAADGEDGGTDIIVD' A
#
# COMPACT_ATOMS: atom_id res chain seq x y z
N MET A 1 -19.29 -21.60 -18.76
CA MET A 1 -18.43 -20.40 -18.89
C MET A 1 -17.08 -20.85 -18.39
N SER A 2 -16.11 -20.94 -19.29
CA SER A 2 -14.84 -21.64 -19.06
C SER A 2 -13.84 -20.74 -18.33
N ASP A 3 -12.95 -21.33 -17.52
CA ASP A 3 -11.69 -20.77 -16.97
C ASP A 3 -10.75 -20.07 -17.99
N ALA A 4 -11.18 -19.87 -19.24
CA ALA A 4 -10.43 -19.20 -20.29
C ALA A 4 -10.23 -17.69 -20.06
N ASP A 5 -10.83 -17.12 -19.01
CA ASP A 5 -10.65 -15.73 -18.59
C ASP A 5 -9.79 -15.60 -17.31
N ALA A 6 -9.19 -16.71 -16.84
CA ALA A 6 -8.29 -16.69 -15.70
C ALA A 6 -6.83 -16.60 -16.18
N GLU A 7 -6.31 -15.38 -16.29
CA GLU A 7 -4.87 -15.19 -16.50
C GLU A 7 -4.11 -15.58 -15.21
N PRO A 8 -2.85 -16.03 -15.31
CA PRO A 8 -2.07 -16.40 -14.13
C PRO A 8 -1.68 -15.19 -13.27
N CYS A 9 -1.41 -15.43 -12.00
CA CYS A 9 -0.72 -14.51 -11.10
C CYS A 9 0.76 -14.42 -11.48
N ASP A 10 1.32 -13.22 -11.59
CA ASP A 10 2.73 -13.03 -11.94
C ASP A 10 3.71 -13.53 -10.87
N TRP A 11 3.23 -13.75 -9.63
CA TRP A 11 4.08 -14.18 -8.52
C TRP A 11 4.00 -15.69 -8.24
N CYS A 12 2.80 -16.22 -7.97
CA CYS A 12 2.64 -17.64 -7.65
C CYS A 12 2.36 -18.52 -8.88
N GLY A 13 1.98 -17.93 -10.01
CA GLY A 13 1.66 -18.65 -11.25
C GLY A 13 0.26 -19.29 -11.27
N ASP A 14 -0.49 -19.26 -10.16
CA ASP A 14 -1.84 -19.80 -10.10
C ASP A 14 -2.81 -19.01 -10.98
N ALA A 15 -3.80 -19.70 -11.54
CA ALA A 15 -4.86 -19.07 -12.32
C ALA A 15 -5.70 -18.15 -11.42
N VAL A 16 -5.86 -16.88 -11.82
CA VAL A 16 -6.66 -15.90 -11.09
C VAL A 16 -7.78 -15.43 -11.98
N ALA A 17 -9.02 -15.63 -11.55
CA ALA A 17 -10.17 -15.07 -12.24
C ALA A 17 -10.02 -13.54 -12.35
N ASN A 18 -10.17 -12.99 -13.56
CA ASN A 18 -10.10 -11.54 -13.81
C ASN A 18 -10.84 -10.65 -12.80
N PRO A 19 -12.10 -10.93 -12.38
CA PRO A 19 -12.78 -10.07 -11.40
C PRO A 19 -12.10 -10.02 -10.02
N LEU A 20 -11.23 -10.97 -9.70
CA LEU A 20 -10.51 -11.06 -8.43
C LEU A 20 -9.06 -10.59 -8.52
N SER A 21 -8.54 -10.42 -9.74
CA SER A 21 -7.17 -9.98 -9.97
C SER A 21 -6.97 -8.51 -9.62
N ARG A 22 -5.77 -8.19 -9.12
CA ARG A 22 -5.34 -6.81 -8.84
C ARG A 22 -4.13 -6.48 -9.70
N THR A 23 -4.16 -5.31 -10.35
CA THR A 23 -3.01 -4.82 -11.12
C THR A 23 -2.26 -3.78 -10.29
N VAL A 24 -1.01 -4.09 -10.01
CA VAL A 24 -0.06 -3.19 -9.37
C VAL A 24 0.82 -2.56 -10.43
N ARG A 25 0.91 -1.23 -10.43
CA ARG A 25 1.76 -0.47 -11.35
C ARG A 25 2.75 0.37 -10.56
N VAL A 26 4.04 0.16 -10.81
CA VAL A 26 5.12 0.93 -10.17
C VAL A 26 5.71 1.91 -11.18
N SER A 27 5.87 3.17 -10.79
CA SER A 27 6.43 4.22 -11.62
C SER A 27 7.44 5.06 -10.84
N VAL A 28 8.57 5.39 -11.47
CA VAL A 28 9.64 6.24 -10.92
C VAL A 28 9.93 7.32 -11.95
N ASP A 29 10.03 8.58 -11.49
CA ASP A 29 10.23 9.75 -12.38
C ASP A 29 9.22 9.80 -13.55
N ARG A 30 7.97 9.40 -13.27
CA ARG A 30 6.87 9.29 -14.24
C ARG A 30 7.06 8.23 -15.34
N SER A 31 8.15 7.48 -15.30
CA SER A 31 8.33 6.30 -16.16
C SER A 31 7.73 5.08 -15.48
N GLN A 32 6.97 4.28 -16.21
CA GLN A 32 6.47 3.01 -15.70
C GLN A 32 7.63 2.01 -15.67
N ILE A 33 7.92 1.46 -14.50
CA ILE A 33 9.03 0.52 -14.31
C ILE A 33 8.51 -0.92 -14.33
N ASP A 34 7.29 -1.10 -13.85
CA ASP A 34 6.73 -2.42 -13.65
C ASP A 34 5.19 -2.44 -13.68
N SER A 35 4.62 -3.60 -14.04
CA SER A 35 3.19 -3.87 -14.07
C SER A 35 2.96 -5.34 -13.77
N GLN A 36 2.34 -5.64 -12.63
CA GLN A 36 2.09 -7.00 -12.19
C GLN A 36 0.60 -7.23 -11.90
N ARG A 37 0.08 -8.39 -12.29
CA ARG A 37 -1.25 -8.90 -11.99
C ARG A 37 -1.13 -9.95 -10.90
N LEU A 38 -1.70 -9.67 -9.74
CA LEU A 38 -1.58 -10.49 -8.54
C LEU A 38 -2.92 -11.07 -8.12
N CYS A 39 -2.88 -12.28 -7.54
CA CYS A 39 -4.00 -12.81 -6.76
C CYS A 39 -4.18 -11.99 -5.47
N PRO A 40 -5.35 -12.05 -4.81
CA PRO A 40 -5.61 -11.28 -3.59
C PRO A 40 -4.59 -11.51 -2.47
N GLU A 41 -4.09 -12.73 -2.32
CA GLU A 41 -3.12 -13.09 -1.28
C GLU A 41 -1.73 -12.51 -1.59
N CYS A 42 -1.21 -12.76 -2.80
CA CYS A 42 0.06 -12.18 -3.24
C CYS A 42 0.04 -10.64 -3.28
N PHE A 43 -1.12 -10.03 -3.51
CA PHE A 43 -1.26 -8.57 -3.42
C PHE A 43 -1.06 -8.07 -1.98
N ALA A 44 -1.62 -8.75 -0.98
CA ALA A 44 -1.45 -8.37 0.42
C ALA A 44 0.02 -8.46 0.86
N GLU A 45 0.71 -9.55 0.48
CA GLU A 45 2.14 -9.72 0.74
C GLU A 45 2.99 -8.66 0.00
N TRP A 46 2.59 -8.28 -1.21
CA TRP A 46 3.28 -7.25 -1.97
C TRP A 46 3.23 -5.88 -1.26
N VAL A 47 2.08 -5.51 -0.70
CA VAL A 47 1.92 -4.25 0.06
C VAL A 47 2.81 -4.27 1.31
N ASP A 48 2.75 -5.33 2.10
CA ASP A 48 3.54 -5.46 3.34
C ASP A 48 5.05 -5.33 3.08
N ARG A 49 5.54 -6.01 2.04
CA ARG A 49 6.94 -5.91 1.62
C ARG A 49 7.27 -4.50 1.12
N TYR A 50 6.42 -3.90 0.28
CA TYR A 50 6.66 -2.55 -0.22
C TYR A 50 6.74 -1.55 0.94
N GLU A 51 5.81 -1.61 1.88
CA GLU A 51 5.82 -0.77 3.08
C GLU A 51 7.06 -1.04 3.95
N THR A 52 7.47 -2.29 4.11
CA THR A 52 8.65 -2.62 4.93
C THR A 52 9.95 -2.13 4.30
N GLU A 53 10.14 -2.34 2.99
CA GLU A 53 11.38 -2.00 2.29
C GLU A 53 11.46 -0.52 1.89
N MET A 54 10.32 0.12 1.60
CA MET A 54 10.26 1.52 1.14
C MET A 54 9.82 2.50 2.22
N ARG A 55 9.44 2.04 3.42
CA ARG A 55 9.40 2.94 4.57
C ARG A 55 10.81 3.51 4.69
N ALA A 56 10.91 4.81 4.42
CA ALA A 56 12.16 5.51 4.65
C ALA A 56 12.63 5.14 6.05
N ASP A 57 13.93 4.91 6.21
CA ASP A 57 14.54 4.93 7.54
C ASP A 57 14.40 6.37 8.05
N THR A 58 13.17 6.75 8.43
CA THR A 58 12.90 7.84 9.35
C THR A 58 13.39 7.29 10.67
N GLY A 59 14.71 7.22 10.82
CA GLY A 59 15.32 6.96 12.10
C GLY A 59 14.65 7.88 13.10
N HIS A 60 13.92 7.31 14.04
CA HIS A 60 13.93 7.76 15.44
C HIS A 60 13.46 9.20 15.80
N ASP A 61 13.07 10.07 14.87
CA ASP A 61 12.93 11.51 15.15
C ASP A 61 11.48 12.06 15.22
N ASP A 62 10.46 11.22 15.38
CA ASP A 62 9.06 11.68 15.52
C ASP A 62 8.38 11.29 16.85
N ALA A 63 9.09 10.64 17.78
CA ALA A 63 8.51 10.25 19.08
C ALA A 63 8.85 11.20 20.26
N ALA A 64 9.71 12.21 20.07
CA ALA A 64 10.18 13.09 21.14
C ALA A 64 9.78 14.58 21.00
N ALA A 65 8.92 14.94 20.05
CA ALA A 65 8.50 16.34 19.82
C ALA A 65 7.00 16.60 20.15
N ALA A 66 6.41 15.84 21.07
CA ALA A 66 5.08 16.16 21.62
C ALA A 66 5.00 15.84 23.12
N ALA A 67 5.96 16.35 23.87
CA ALA A 67 5.83 16.50 25.32
C ALA A 67 6.57 17.77 25.77
N ASP A 68 5.97 18.95 25.56
CA ASP A 68 6.06 20.08 26.51
C ASP A 68 5.04 21.18 26.16
N GLY A 69 4.11 21.48 27.11
CA GLY A 69 3.31 22.71 27.26
C GLY A 69 2.38 23.14 26.11
N GLU A 70 1.15 23.62 26.28
CA GLU A 70 0.61 24.45 27.35
C GLU A 70 -0.93 24.31 27.38
N ASP A 71 -1.47 24.15 28.60
CA ASP A 71 -2.86 24.41 28.95
C ASP A 71 -3.19 25.88 28.66
N GLY A 72 -4.23 26.14 27.87
CA GLY A 72 -4.67 27.50 27.56
C GLY A 72 -6.01 27.51 26.83
N GLY A 73 -7.08 27.22 27.58
CA GLY A 73 -8.43 27.13 27.05
C GLY A 73 -8.87 28.36 26.26
N THR A 74 -9.50 28.12 25.11
CA THR A 74 -10.47 29.05 24.56
C THR A 74 -11.78 28.34 24.32
N ASP A 75 -12.75 28.84 25.06
CA ASP A 75 -14.16 28.52 25.10
C ASP A 75 -14.77 28.61 23.68
N ILE A 76 -15.32 27.50 23.18
CA ILE A 76 -16.18 27.48 22.00
C ILE A 76 -17.62 27.32 22.50
N ILE A 77 -18.31 28.46 22.69
CA ILE A 77 -19.77 28.53 22.71
C ILE A 77 -20.23 28.70 21.27
N VAL A 78 -21.07 27.79 20.82
CA VAL A 78 -21.85 27.91 19.58
C VAL A 78 -23.20 28.52 19.95
N ASP A 79 -23.50 29.71 19.44
CA ASP A 79 -24.84 30.35 19.45
C ASP A 79 -25.79 29.67 18.46
#